data_AF-Q3TRR3-F1
#
_entry.id   AF-Q3TRR3-F1
#
_cell.length_a   1.000
_cell.length_b   1.000
_cell.length_c   1.000
_cell.angle_alpha   90.00
_cell.angle_beta   90.00
_cell.angle_gamma   90.00
#
_symmetry.space_group_name_H-M   'P 1'
#
loop_
_entity.id
_entity.type
_entity.pdbx_description
1 polymer ?
#
loop_
_entity_poly.entity_id
_entity_poly.type
_entity_poly.pdbx_seq_one_letter_code
_entity_poly.pdbx_strand_id
1 'polypeptide(L)'
;MRYADPSANRDLLGNRTLLFIFICAFALVTLLQQILYSKSYIKRYFEFYKEPLEFNSTRCLELRQEILEVKVLSMVKQSELFERWKSLQICKWAMDTAEASLFKSTLSRCCNAPSFLFTTQKNTPVETNLRYEVESSGLYHIDQEIFKMFPKEMPYYRSQFKKCAVVGNGGILKNSGCGKEINSADFVFRCNLPPISGIYTTDVGEKTDVVTVNPSIIIDRFHKLEKWRRPFFSVLQRYENASVLLPAFYNVRNTLVSFRVKYMLDDFQSRQPVYFFHPQYLSSVSRYWLSLGVRARRISTGLILVTAALELCEEVHLFGFWAFPMNPSGFFITHHYYDNVKPKPGFHAMPSEIFTFLRMHSRGILRVHTGTCNCC
;
A
#
# COMPACT_ATOMS: atom_id res chain seq x y z
N MET A 1 61.52 66.59 27.07
CA MET A 1 60.81 65.79 28.09
C MET A 1 59.92 64.78 27.38
N ARG A 2 60.02 63.52 27.83
CA ARG A 2 59.27 62.30 27.49
C ARG A 2 59.61 61.56 26.19
N TYR A 3 60.03 60.32 26.44
CA TYR A 3 60.47 59.21 25.58
C TYR A 3 59.38 58.11 25.57
N ALA A 4 59.54 57.15 24.64
CA ALA A 4 58.97 55.79 24.54
C ALA A 4 57.60 55.66 23.81
N ASP A 5 57.33 54.68 22.94
CA ASP A 5 57.91 53.34 22.69
C ASP A 5 57.52 52.83 21.28
N PRO A 6 58.33 52.01 20.54
CA PRO A 6 58.03 51.49 19.21
C PRO A 6 57.70 49.98 19.25
N SER A 7 56.48 49.60 18.87
CA SER A 7 56.15 48.34 18.17
C SER A 7 54.65 48.03 18.30
N ALA A 8 53.96 47.92 17.16
CA ALA A 8 52.84 47.01 16.92
C ALA A 8 52.06 47.47 15.68
N ASN A 9 52.62 47.24 14.49
CA ASN A 9 51.79 47.04 13.30
C ASN A 9 52.14 45.67 12.75
N ARG A 10 51.62 44.64 13.43
CA ARG A 10 51.62 43.26 12.92
C ARG A 10 50.55 43.15 11.83
N ASP A 11 51.00 42.71 10.66
CA ASP A 11 50.25 42.19 9.52
C ASP A 11 48.84 41.67 9.83
N LEU A 12 47.82 42.53 9.68
CA LEU A 12 46.42 42.11 9.68
C LEU A 12 45.92 41.69 8.27
N LEU A 13 46.69 41.98 7.22
CA LEU A 13 46.32 41.73 5.82
C LEU A 13 46.75 40.34 5.32
N GLY A 14 47.84 39.77 5.83
CA GLY A 14 48.31 38.43 5.42
C GLY A 14 47.42 37.28 5.94
N ASN A 15 46.81 37.44 7.11
CA ASN A 15 46.07 36.37 7.78
C ASN A 15 44.68 36.11 7.16
N ARG A 16 44.03 37.15 6.60
CA ARG A 16 42.73 37.01 5.91
C ARG A 16 42.86 36.32 4.55
N THR A 17 43.94 36.58 3.82
CA THR A 17 44.22 35.95 2.53
C THR A 17 44.56 34.47 2.70
N LEU A 18 45.36 34.13 3.71
CA LEU A 18 45.66 32.73 4.05
C LEU A 18 44.41 31.96 4.48
N LEU A 19 43.53 32.56 5.29
CA LEU A 19 42.26 31.95 5.69
C LEU A 19 41.34 31.71 4.47
N PHE A 20 41.26 32.66 3.55
CA PHE A 20 40.45 32.53 2.34
C PHE A 20 40.98 31.41 1.42
N ILE A 21 42.31 31.31 1.25
CA ILE A 21 42.95 30.23 0.49
C ILE A 21 42.67 28.87 1.12
N PHE A 22 42.73 28.76 2.46
CA PHE A 22 42.41 27.52 3.17
C PHE A 22 40.95 27.09 2.99
N ILE A 23 40.00 28.02 3.07
CA ILE A 23 38.57 27.74 2.85
C ILE A 23 38.33 27.29 1.40
N CYS A 24 38.92 27.98 0.43
CA CYS A 24 38.81 27.60 -0.98
C CYS A 24 39.43 26.22 -1.26
N ALA A 25 40.60 25.92 -0.70
CA ALA A 25 41.26 24.63 -0.84
C ALA A 25 40.43 23.50 -0.21
N PHE A 26 39.86 23.72 0.98
CA PHE A 26 38.99 22.75 1.65
C PHE A 26 37.69 22.51 0.87
N ALA A 27 37.08 23.56 0.32
CA ALA A 27 35.91 23.45 -0.56
C ALA A 27 36.24 22.67 -1.84
N LEU A 28 37.42 22.90 -2.43
CA LEU A 28 37.87 22.19 -3.63
C LEU A 28 38.15 20.71 -3.36
N VAL A 29 38.79 20.39 -2.24
CA VAL A 29 39.07 19.00 -1.84
C VAL A 29 37.79 18.25 -1.51
N THR A 30 36.84 18.87 -0.78
CA THR A 30 35.55 18.23 -0.50
C THR A 30 34.72 18.02 -1.76
N LEU A 31 34.73 18.99 -2.70
CA LEU A 31 34.10 18.84 -4.01
C LEU A 31 34.76 17.73 -4.84
N LEU A 32 36.09 17.67 -4.89
CA LEU A 32 36.85 16.61 -5.57
C LEU A 32 36.57 15.25 -4.94
N GLN A 33 36.54 15.16 -3.62
CA GLN A 33 36.23 13.93 -2.90
C GLN A 33 34.79 13.49 -3.19
N GLN A 34 33.83 14.42 -3.27
CA GLN A 34 32.45 14.12 -3.64
C GLN A 34 32.30 13.70 -5.11
N ILE A 35 33.07 14.31 -6.04
CA ILE A 35 33.12 13.90 -7.45
C ILE A 35 33.79 12.54 -7.62
N LEU A 36 34.88 12.26 -6.89
CA LEU A 36 35.60 10.99 -6.94
C LEU A 36 34.79 9.87 -6.29
N TYR A 37 34.13 10.14 -5.17
CA TYR A 37 33.20 9.20 -4.53
C TYR A 37 31.97 8.98 -5.43
N SER A 38 31.43 10.02 -6.05
CA SER A 38 30.37 9.93 -7.05
C SER A 38 30.81 9.13 -8.28
N LYS A 39 32.03 9.31 -8.80
CA LYS A 39 32.57 8.53 -9.93
C LYS A 39 32.81 7.06 -9.56
N SER A 40 33.34 6.78 -8.37
CA SER A 40 33.50 5.42 -7.84
C SER A 40 32.14 4.72 -7.64
N TYR A 41 31.16 5.47 -7.12
CA TYR A 41 29.77 5.04 -6.96
C TYR A 41 29.07 4.79 -8.31
N ILE A 42 29.26 5.68 -9.30
CA ILE A 42 28.77 5.53 -10.67
C ILE A 42 29.43 4.32 -11.35
N LYS A 43 30.72 4.05 -11.09
CA LYS A 43 31.42 2.88 -11.63
C LYS A 43 30.86 1.56 -11.06
N ARG A 44 30.36 1.54 -9.82
CA ARG A 44 29.57 0.44 -9.25
C ARG A 44 28.17 0.31 -9.86
N TYR A 45 27.61 1.40 -10.37
CA TYR A 45 26.26 1.46 -10.94
C TYR A 45 26.19 1.03 -12.42
N PHE A 46 27.33 1.04 -13.12
CA PHE A 46 27.45 0.75 -14.56
C PHE A 46 28.18 -0.56 -14.86
N GLU A 47 28.02 -1.59 -14.04
CA GLU A 47 28.13 -2.95 -14.57
C GLU A 47 26.88 -3.19 -15.42
N PHE A 48 27.08 -3.26 -16.74
CA PHE A 48 26.07 -3.64 -17.72
C PHE A 48 25.67 -5.11 -17.46
N TYR A 49 24.80 -5.35 -16.49
CA TYR A 49 24.21 -6.66 -16.26
C TYR A 49 23.32 -7.00 -17.44
N LYS A 50 23.77 -7.95 -18.25
CA LYS A 50 23.12 -8.35 -19.50
C LYS A 50 21.79 -9.07 -19.25
N GLU A 51 21.59 -9.63 -18.05
CA GLU A 51 20.35 -10.25 -17.57
C GLU A 51 20.14 -10.00 -16.07
N PRO A 52 18.88 -10.03 -15.56
CA PRO A 52 18.61 -9.84 -14.15
C PRO A 52 19.17 -10.99 -13.30
N LEU A 53 19.70 -10.67 -12.13
CA LEU A 53 20.32 -11.64 -11.22
C LEU A 53 19.29 -12.59 -10.61
N GLU A 54 19.64 -13.86 -10.40
CA GLU A 54 18.74 -14.83 -9.78
C GLU A 54 18.46 -14.50 -8.31
N PHE A 55 17.22 -14.76 -7.87
CA PHE A 55 16.72 -14.42 -6.53
C PHE A 55 17.60 -14.92 -5.37
N ASN A 56 18.16 -16.12 -5.54
CA ASN A 56 19.00 -16.80 -4.53
C ASN A 56 20.51 -16.59 -4.75
N SER A 57 20.92 -15.73 -5.69
CA SER A 57 22.33 -15.39 -5.86
C SER A 57 22.87 -14.65 -4.63
N THR A 58 24.17 -14.79 -4.34
CA THR A 58 24.84 -14.10 -3.20
C THR A 58 24.57 -12.60 -3.21
N ARG A 59 24.63 -11.97 -4.39
CA ARG A 59 24.39 -10.54 -4.53
C ARG A 59 22.93 -10.15 -4.22
N CYS A 60 21.96 -10.94 -4.66
CA CYS A 60 20.55 -10.67 -4.34
C CYS A 60 20.23 -10.94 -2.86
N LEU A 61 20.88 -11.92 -2.23
CA LEU A 61 20.79 -12.13 -0.79
C LEU A 61 21.25 -10.89 -0.01
N GLU A 62 22.39 -10.30 -0.37
CA GLU A 62 22.90 -9.05 0.21
C GLU A 62 21.93 -7.88 0.02
N LEU A 63 21.47 -7.64 -1.21
CA LEU A 63 20.57 -6.52 -1.53
C LEU A 63 19.22 -6.63 -0.79
N ARG A 64 18.69 -7.84 -0.63
CA ARG A 64 17.48 -8.08 0.18
C ARG A 64 17.76 -7.79 1.65
N GLN A 65 18.90 -8.23 2.18
CA GLN A 65 19.29 -7.97 3.56
C GLN A 65 19.41 -6.46 3.84
N GLU A 66 19.93 -5.67 2.89
CA GLU A 66 19.96 -4.21 2.98
C GLU A 66 18.55 -3.60 3.16
N ILE A 67 17.50 -4.15 2.54
CA ILE A 67 16.11 -3.70 2.77
C ILE A 67 15.61 -4.14 4.16
N LEU A 68 15.93 -5.36 4.58
CA LEU A 68 15.49 -5.91 5.86
C LEU A 68 16.09 -5.15 7.05
N GLU A 69 17.31 -4.64 6.95
CA GLU A 69 18.01 -3.91 8.01
C GLU A 69 17.54 -2.46 8.20
N VAL A 70 16.77 -1.91 7.26
CA VAL A 70 16.23 -0.55 7.39
C VAL A 70 15.34 -0.48 8.63
N LYS A 71 15.70 0.37 9.60
CA LYS A 71 14.88 0.60 10.80
C LYS A 71 13.85 1.69 10.49
N VAL A 72 12.56 1.33 10.65
CA VAL A 72 11.36 2.16 10.41
C VAL A 72 11.39 3.53 11.11
N LEU A 73 12.17 3.66 12.19
CA LEU A 73 12.10 4.77 13.14
C LEU A 73 13.39 5.60 13.29
N SER A 74 14.46 5.29 12.54
CA SER A 74 15.71 6.06 12.62
C SER A 74 16.00 6.72 11.27
N MET A 75 15.47 7.91 11.03
CA MET A 75 15.92 8.87 10.00
C MET A 75 16.54 8.29 8.71
N VAL A 76 16.02 7.18 8.17
CA VAL A 76 16.48 6.71 6.87
C VAL A 76 15.86 7.69 5.91
N LYS A 77 16.70 8.55 5.32
CA LYS A 77 16.24 9.49 4.31
C LYS A 77 15.52 8.66 3.25
N GLN A 78 14.33 9.09 2.83
CA GLN A 78 13.56 8.38 1.80
C GLN A 78 14.42 8.06 0.56
N SER A 79 15.37 8.94 0.24
CA SER A 79 16.38 8.73 -0.80
C SER A 79 17.21 7.45 -0.63
N GLU A 80 17.62 7.11 0.59
CA GLU A 80 18.39 5.88 0.85
C GLU A 80 17.54 4.63 0.66
N LEU A 81 16.28 4.65 1.12
CA LEU A 81 15.35 3.56 0.86
C LEU A 81 15.12 3.37 -0.65
N PHE A 82 14.99 4.46 -1.40
CA PHE A 82 14.78 4.40 -2.85
C PHE A 82 16.00 3.82 -3.58
N GLU A 83 17.22 4.20 -3.19
CA GLU A 83 18.43 3.63 -3.79
C GLU A 83 18.59 2.13 -3.48
N ARG A 84 18.34 1.72 -2.23
CA ARG A 84 18.35 0.29 -1.87
C ARG A 84 17.28 -0.48 -2.66
N TRP A 85 16.07 0.08 -2.75
CA TRP A 85 14.97 -0.54 -3.48
C TRP A 85 15.27 -0.66 -4.97
N LYS A 86 15.80 0.39 -5.59
CA LYS A 86 16.22 0.42 -7.00
C LYS A 86 17.34 -0.58 -7.26
N SER A 87 18.31 -0.68 -6.34
CA SER A 87 19.38 -1.68 -6.43
C SER A 87 18.82 -3.10 -6.39
N LEU A 88 17.82 -3.37 -5.54
CA LEU A 88 17.17 -4.68 -5.49
C LEU A 88 16.41 -5.03 -6.79
N GLN A 89 15.95 -4.05 -7.57
CA GLN A 89 15.22 -4.33 -8.83
C GLN A 89 16.07 -5.00 -9.91
N ILE A 90 17.40 -5.08 -9.76
CA ILE A 90 18.25 -5.87 -10.67
C ILE A 90 18.06 -7.38 -10.50
N CYS A 91 17.47 -7.81 -9.38
CA CYS A 91 17.20 -9.20 -9.06
C CYS A 91 15.84 -9.63 -9.62
N LYS A 92 15.79 -10.81 -10.21
CA LYS A 92 14.52 -11.51 -10.42
C LYS A 92 13.87 -11.75 -9.07
N TRP A 93 12.61 -11.37 -8.95
CA TRP A 93 11.81 -11.77 -7.79
C TRP A 93 11.38 -13.23 -7.96
N ALA A 94 11.51 -14.02 -6.90
CA ALA A 94 10.91 -15.33 -6.80
C ALA A 94 10.21 -15.45 -5.45
N MET A 95 9.16 -16.27 -5.42
CA MET A 95 8.46 -16.58 -4.19
C MET A 95 9.30 -17.54 -3.34
N ASP A 96 9.41 -17.26 -2.05
CA ASP A 96 9.88 -18.24 -1.08
C ASP A 96 8.64 -18.94 -0.51
N THR A 97 8.36 -20.15 -1.02
CA THR A 97 7.14 -20.88 -0.67
C THR A 97 7.08 -21.23 0.82
N ALA A 98 8.22 -21.47 1.47
CA ALA A 98 8.26 -21.81 2.89
C ALA A 98 7.92 -20.59 3.75
N GLU A 99 8.57 -19.45 3.47
CA GLU A 99 8.31 -18.18 4.15
C GLU A 99 6.86 -17.71 3.94
N ALA A 100 6.36 -17.78 2.71
CA ALA A 100 4.99 -17.40 2.39
C ALA A 100 3.96 -18.30 3.09
N SER A 101 4.17 -19.62 3.10
CA SER A 101 3.28 -20.58 3.78
C SER A 101 3.28 -20.40 5.29
N LEU A 102 4.44 -20.14 5.88
CA LEU A 102 4.56 -19.83 7.31
C LEU A 102 3.84 -18.54 7.67
N PHE A 103 3.97 -17.50 6.83
CA PHE A 103 3.28 -16.24 7.02
C PHE A 103 1.76 -16.42 6.92
N LYS A 104 1.28 -17.13 5.89
CA LYS A 104 -0.13 -17.50 5.71
C LYS A 104 -0.69 -18.23 6.93
N SER A 105 0.00 -19.24 7.46
CA SER A 105 -0.41 -19.95 8.68
C SER A 105 -0.51 -19.02 9.91
N THR A 106 0.37 -18.02 10.00
CA THR A 106 0.30 -17.02 11.06
C THR A 106 -0.94 -16.15 10.93
N LEU A 107 -1.27 -15.71 9.71
CA LEU A 107 -2.48 -14.93 9.46
C LEU A 107 -3.77 -15.73 9.69
N SER A 108 -3.82 -17.00 9.27
CA SER A 108 -4.96 -17.87 9.51
C SER A 108 -5.25 -18.08 11.00
N ARG A 109 -4.24 -17.97 11.87
CA ARG A 109 -4.41 -18.01 13.33
C ARG A 109 -4.80 -16.67 13.94
N CYS A 110 -4.35 -15.55 13.37
CA CYS A 110 -4.71 -14.23 13.90
C CYS A 110 -6.12 -13.81 13.53
N CYS A 111 -6.52 -14.09 12.29
CA CYS A 111 -7.50 -13.30 11.59
C CYS A 111 -8.53 -14.20 10.87
N ASN A 112 -8.08 -15.23 10.16
CA ASN A 112 -8.91 -16.24 9.51
C ASN A 112 -9.92 -15.65 8.50
N ALA A 113 -9.40 -15.01 7.44
CA ALA A 113 -10.20 -14.47 6.34
C ALA A 113 -11.20 -15.47 5.74
N PRO A 114 -10.88 -16.77 5.53
CA PRO A 114 -11.85 -17.75 5.03
C PRO A 114 -13.12 -17.87 5.87
N SER A 115 -13.06 -17.54 7.16
CA SER A 115 -14.21 -17.63 8.08
C SER A 115 -14.77 -16.28 8.48
N PHE A 116 -13.96 -15.22 8.51
CA PHE A 116 -14.32 -13.94 9.12
C PHE A 116 -14.07 -12.73 8.22
N LEU A 117 -13.59 -12.84 6.98
CA LEU A 117 -13.43 -11.64 6.15
C LEU A 117 -14.77 -10.90 5.98
N PHE A 118 -15.85 -11.64 5.76
CA PHE A 118 -17.20 -11.09 5.64
C PHE A 118 -18.10 -11.50 6.81
N THR A 119 -19.10 -10.69 7.12
CA THR A 119 -20.27 -11.16 7.89
C THR A 119 -21.09 -12.11 7.04
N THR A 120 -21.42 -13.26 7.59
CA THR A 120 -22.16 -14.35 6.95
C THR A 120 -23.24 -14.82 7.92
N GLN A 121 -24.26 -15.49 7.40
CA GLN A 121 -25.27 -16.12 8.26
C GLN A 121 -24.64 -17.14 9.22
N LYS A 122 -23.54 -17.80 8.82
CA LYS A 122 -22.80 -18.77 9.62
C LYS A 122 -22.03 -18.15 10.79
N ASN A 123 -21.38 -17.01 10.60
CA ASN A 123 -20.54 -16.37 11.63
C ASN A 123 -21.24 -15.22 12.37
N THR A 124 -22.42 -14.81 11.91
CA THR A 124 -23.22 -13.73 12.50
C THR A 124 -24.70 -14.14 12.47
N PRO A 125 -25.14 -15.07 13.35
CA PRO A 125 -26.53 -15.53 13.41
C PRO A 125 -27.49 -14.44 13.92
N VAL A 126 -28.79 -14.64 13.71
CA VAL A 126 -29.87 -13.81 14.27
C VAL A 126 -29.70 -13.68 15.79
N GLU A 127 -30.10 -12.54 16.36
CA GLU A 127 -29.93 -12.15 17.77
C GLU A 127 -28.49 -11.84 18.19
N THR A 128 -27.52 -11.92 17.29
CA THR A 128 -26.14 -11.49 17.59
C THR A 128 -26.11 -10.00 17.88
N ASN A 129 -25.47 -9.60 18.98
CA ASN A 129 -25.14 -8.20 19.24
C ASN A 129 -23.71 -7.92 18.77
N LEU A 130 -23.58 -7.50 17.52
CA LEU A 130 -22.30 -7.30 16.86
C LEU A 130 -21.64 -6.01 17.33
N ARG A 131 -20.41 -6.11 17.84
CA ARG A 131 -19.64 -4.94 18.28
C ARG A 131 -19.04 -4.20 17.08
N TYR A 132 -19.23 -2.88 17.04
CA TYR A 132 -18.58 -2.03 16.05
C TYR A 132 -17.04 -2.05 16.17
N GLU A 133 -16.33 -1.91 15.05
CA GLU A 133 -14.84 -1.91 15.00
C GLU A 133 -14.22 -0.83 15.91
N VAL A 134 -14.80 0.38 15.93
CA VAL A 134 -14.20 1.55 16.62
C VAL A 134 -15.10 2.17 17.69
N GLU A 135 -16.41 1.95 17.64
CA GLU A 135 -17.35 2.50 18.61
C GLU A 135 -17.51 1.55 19.81
N SER A 136 -16.73 1.78 20.87
CA SER A 136 -16.56 0.83 21.99
C SER A 136 -17.82 0.49 22.77
N SER A 137 -18.83 1.37 22.81
CA SER A 137 -20.15 1.12 23.42
C SER A 137 -21.23 0.73 22.41
N GLY A 138 -20.93 0.80 21.10
CA GLY A 138 -21.90 0.55 20.05
C GLY A 138 -22.02 -0.94 19.75
N LEU A 139 -23.14 -1.53 20.15
CA LEU A 139 -23.58 -2.84 19.69
C LEU A 139 -24.63 -2.65 18.60
N TYR A 140 -24.58 -3.50 17.58
CA TYR A 140 -25.58 -3.56 16.52
C TYR A 140 -26.28 -4.91 16.58
N HIS A 141 -27.57 -4.89 16.90
CA HIS A 141 -28.40 -6.08 17.00
C HIS A 141 -28.76 -6.60 15.60
N ILE A 142 -28.52 -7.89 15.36
CA ILE A 142 -28.79 -8.55 14.09
C ILE A 142 -30.18 -9.17 14.11
N ASP A 143 -31.14 -8.45 13.54
CA ASP A 143 -32.50 -8.95 13.31
C ASP A 143 -32.59 -9.85 12.06
N GLN A 144 -33.79 -10.36 11.78
CA GLN A 144 -34.04 -11.24 10.63
C GLN A 144 -33.83 -10.54 9.28
N GLU A 145 -34.13 -9.25 9.15
CA GLU A 145 -34.01 -8.51 7.90
C GLU A 145 -32.54 -8.25 7.55
N ILE A 146 -31.75 -7.88 8.56
CA ILE A 146 -30.29 -7.73 8.44
C ILE A 146 -29.65 -9.08 8.13
N PHE A 147 -30.02 -10.13 8.84
CA PHE A 147 -29.49 -11.47 8.63
C PHE A 147 -29.68 -11.97 7.18
N LYS A 148 -30.85 -11.67 6.57
CA LYS A 148 -31.12 -12.01 5.16
C LYS A 148 -30.21 -11.30 4.17
N MET A 149 -29.59 -10.17 4.53
CA MET A 149 -28.61 -9.49 3.66
C MET A 149 -27.27 -10.21 3.60
N PHE A 150 -26.96 -11.05 4.58
CA PHE A 150 -25.68 -11.74 4.63
C PHE A 150 -25.67 -12.98 3.73
N PRO A 151 -24.54 -13.30 3.09
CA PRO A 151 -24.39 -14.58 2.40
C PRO A 151 -24.44 -15.74 3.42
N LYS A 152 -24.90 -16.91 2.97
CA LYS A 152 -24.98 -18.11 3.82
C LYS A 152 -23.62 -18.48 4.42
N GLU A 153 -22.59 -18.50 3.58
CA GLU A 153 -21.20 -18.76 3.95
C GLU A 153 -20.27 -17.78 3.22
N MET A 154 -18.98 -17.77 3.58
CA MET A 154 -17.97 -16.98 2.89
C MET A 154 -17.82 -17.46 1.44
N PRO A 155 -18.12 -16.67 0.40
CA PRO A 155 -18.19 -17.16 -0.99
C PRO A 155 -16.89 -17.77 -1.52
N TYR A 156 -15.76 -17.38 -0.93
CA TYR A 156 -14.42 -17.79 -1.33
C TYR A 156 -13.76 -18.77 -0.35
N TYR A 157 -14.53 -19.38 0.57
CA TYR A 157 -13.98 -20.20 1.67
C TYR A 157 -13.20 -21.45 1.22
N ARG A 158 -13.53 -22.02 0.05
CA ARG A 158 -12.82 -23.15 -0.56
C ARG A 158 -11.79 -22.73 -1.60
N SER A 159 -11.71 -21.44 -1.89
CA SER A 159 -10.89 -20.93 -2.98
C SER A 159 -9.49 -20.69 -2.46
N GLN A 160 -8.54 -21.48 -2.96
CA GLN A 160 -7.12 -21.18 -2.89
C GLN A 160 -6.72 -20.71 -4.29
N PHE A 161 -6.83 -19.40 -4.52
CA PHE A 161 -6.47 -18.80 -5.79
C PHE A 161 -4.96 -18.90 -5.99
N LYS A 162 -4.48 -19.33 -7.16
CA LYS A 162 -3.04 -19.51 -7.35
C LYS A 162 -2.35 -18.16 -7.35
N LYS A 163 -2.83 -17.21 -8.16
CA LYS A 163 -2.27 -15.86 -8.23
C LYS A 163 -3.31 -14.79 -7.99
N CYS A 164 -3.07 -13.92 -7.02
CA CYS A 164 -3.92 -12.77 -6.74
C CYS A 164 -3.20 -11.46 -7.03
N ALA A 165 -3.92 -10.50 -7.59
CA ALA A 165 -3.49 -9.11 -7.68
C ALA A 165 -4.27 -8.26 -6.68
N VAL A 166 -3.55 -7.52 -5.83
CA VAL A 166 -4.15 -6.46 -5.02
C VAL A 166 -3.73 -5.13 -5.60
N VAL A 167 -4.71 -4.34 -6.04
CA VAL A 167 -4.48 -3.07 -6.73
C VAL A 167 -4.87 -1.93 -5.79
N GLY A 168 -3.84 -1.27 -5.25
CA GLY A 168 -3.95 0.02 -4.60
C GLY A 168 -4.06 1.16 -5.60
N ASN A 169 -4.25 2.38 -5.10
CA ASN A 169 -4.59 3.53 -5.95
C ASN A 169 -3.39 4.44 -6.24
N GLY A 170 -2.18 4.09 -5.82
CA GLY A 170 -1.01 4.96 -5.86
C GLY A 170 -0.66 5.47 -7.26
N GLY A 171 -0.22 6.73 -7.35
CA GLY A 171 0.18 7.37 -8.60
C GLY A 171 1.32 6.69 -9.36
N ILE A 172 2.03 5.76 -8.69
CA ILE A 172 3.08 4.92 -9.29
C ILE A 172 2.57 4.06 -10.46
N LEU A 173 1.26 3.81 -10.55
CA LEU A 173 0.67 3.05 -11.65
C LEU A 173 0.56 3.83 -12.96
N LYS A 174 0.66 5.16 -12.93
CA LYS A 174 0.53 5.97 -14.13
C LYS A 174 1.65 5.65 -15.13
N ASN A 175 1.28 5.32 -16.37
CA ASN A 175 2.18 4.87 -17.44
C ASN A 175 2.97 3.60 -17.11
N SER A 176 2.46 2.74 -16.22
CA SER A 176 3.10 1.49 -15.85
C SER A 176 2.89 0.37 -16.87
N GLY A 177 1.81 0.42 -17.67
CA GLY A 177 1.46 -0.66 -18.60
C GLY A 177 1.08 -1.99 -17.92
N CYS A 178 0.81 -1.98 -16.61
CA CYS A 178 0.58 -3.18 -15.81
C CYS A 178 -0.81 -3.81 -15.98
N GLY A 179 -1.71 -3.21 -16.77
CA GLY A 179 -3.09 -3.67 -16.88
C GLY A 179 -3.25 -5.11 -17.37
N LYS A 180 -2.41 -5.54 -18.32
CA LYS A 180 -2.39 -6.94 -18.79
C LYS A 180 -1.94 -7.91 -17.69
N GLU A 181 -0.90 -7.58 -16.94
CA GLU A 181 -0.42 -8.44 -15.84
C GLU A 181 -1.46 -8.52 -14.72
N ILE A 182 -2.10 -7.40 -14.36
CA ILE A 182 -3.18 -7.39 -13.37
C ILE A 182 -4.34 -8.28 -13.82
N ASN A 183 -4.78 -8.15 -15.08
CA ASN A 183 -5.86 -8.96 -15.64
C ASN A 183 -5.54 -10.46 -15.70
N SER A 184 -4.26 -10.84 -15.73
CA SER A 184 -3.81 -12.24 -15.77
C SER A 184 -3.93 -12.97 -14.42
N ALA A 185 -4.12 -12.26 -13.31
CA ALA A 185 -4.31 -12.89 -12.00
C ALA A 185 -5.62 -13.68 -11.95
N ASP A 186 -5.68 -14.74 -11.14
CA ASP A 186 -6.91 -15.51 -10.93
C ASP A 186 -7.97 -14.69 -10.21
N PHE A 187 -7.55 -13.84 -9.27
CA PHE A 187 -8.43 -12.99 -8.46
C PHE A 187 -7.84 -11.59 -8.26
N VAL A 188 -8.66 -10.55 -8.44
CA VAL A 188 -8.26 -9.13 -8.36
C VAL A 188 -9.05 -8.39 -7.29
N PHE A 189 -8.32 -7.88 -6.29
CA PHE A 189 -8.83 -7.00 -5.25
C PHE A 189 -8.56 -5.54 -5.61
N ARG A 190 -9.57 -4.67 -5.52
CA ARG A 190 -9.43 -3.22 -5.75
C ARG A 190 -9.92 -2.38 -4.58
N CYS A 191 -9.28 -1.24 -4.36
CA CYS A 191 -9.55 -0.36 -3.22
C CYS A 191 -10.41 0.84 -3.62
N ASN A 192 -11.59 0.99 -3.02
CA ASN A 192 -12.35 2.25 -2.92
C ASN A 192 -12.85 2.82 -4.26
N LEU A 193 -13.39 1.95 -5.14
CA LEU A 193 -13.97 2.31 -6.43
C LEU A 193 -13.09 3.24 -7.31
N PRO A 194 -11.84 2.87 -7.60
CA PRO A 194 -10.96 3.71 -8.39
C PRO A 194 -11.29 3.56 -9.89
N PRO A 195 -11.24 4.62 -10.71
CA PRO A 195 -11.57 4.50 -12.13
C PRO A 195 -10.63 3.49 -12.83
N ILE A 196 -11.20 2.56 -13.59
CA ILE A 196 -10.47 1.45 -14.23
C ILE A 196 -10.57 1.42 -15.75
N SER A 197 -11.54 2.13 -16.32
CA SER A 197 -11.84 2.12 -17.76
C SER A 197 -11.18 3.29 -18.51
N GLY A 198 -11.10 3.17 -19.84
CA GLY A 198 -10.63 4.22 -20.73
C GLY A 198 -9.12 4.44 -20.60
N ILE A 199 -8.70 5.67 -20.28
CA ILE A 199 -7.27 6.02 -20.20
C ILE A 199 -6.51 5.23 -19.12
N TYR A 200 -7.22 4.62 -18.16
CA TYR A 200 -6.60 3.88 -17.06
C TYR A 200 -6.38 2.39 -17.39
N THR A 201 -7.13 1.83 -18.35
CA THR A 201 -7.16 0.38 -18.62
C THR A 201 -5.77 -0.20 -18.88
N THR A 202 -4.92 0.51 -19.63
CA THR A 202 -3.55 0.08 -19.96
C THR A 202 -2.68 -0.10 -18.70
N ASP A 203 -2.88 0.74 -17.69
CA ASP A 203 -2.04 0.77 -16.50
C ASP A 203 -2.58 -0.13 -15.39
N VAL A 204 -3.90 -0.16 -15.20
CA VAL A 204 -4.52 -0.78 -14.02
C VAL A 204 -5.42 -1.97 -14.33
N GLY A 205 -5.70 -2.23 -15.61
CA GLY A 205 -6.58 -3.31 -16.04
C GLY A 205 -8.04 -3.09 -15.65
N GLU A 206 -8.91 -4.00 -16.07
CA GLU A 206 -10.36 -3.93 -15.85
C GLU A 206 -10.87 -5.08 -14.99
N LYS A 207 -10.18 -6.24 -14.98
CA LYS A 207 -10.56 -7.39 -14.17
C LYS A 207 -10.68 -6.98 -12.70
N THR A 208 -11.80 -7.31 -12.10
CA THR A 208 -12.11 -7.02 -10.71
C THR A 208 -13.01 -8.12 -10.17
N ASP A 209 -12.62 -8.76 -9.07
CA ASP A 209 -13.42 -9.78 -8.41
C ASP A 209 -14.04 -9.24 -7.12
N VAL A 210 -13.29 -8.38 -6.40
CA VAL A 210 -13.77 -7.64 -5.24
C VAL A 210 -13.31 -6.19 -5.33
N VAL A 211 -14.24 -5.25 -5.12
CA VAL A 211 -13.92 -3.84 -4.93
C VAL A 211 -14.50 -3.32 -3.63
N THR A 212 -13.68 -2.63 -2.84
CA THR A 212 -14.15 -2.00 -1.61
C THR A 212 -14.81 -0.66 -1.90
N VAL A 213 -15.70 -0.24 -1.00
CA VAL A 213 -16.23 1.13 -0.99
C VAL A 213 -16.02 1.74 0.38
N ASN A 214 -15.20 2.78 0.46
CA ASN A 214 -15.14 3.59 1.67
C ASN A 214 -16.46 4.37 1.83
N PRO A 215 -17.15 4.28 2.98
CA PRO A 215 -18.40 5.00 3.21
C PRO A 215 -18.32 6.52 3.01
N SER A 216 -17.15 7.15 3.16
CA SER A 216 -16.98 8.58 2.85
C SER A 216 -17.25 8.91 1.37
N ILE A 217 -16.96 7.98 0.44
CA ILE A 217 -17.29 8.17 -0.98
C ILE A 217 -18.80 8.32 -1.14
N ILE A 218 -19.56 7.45 -0.47
CA ILE A 218 -21.02 7.44 -0.55
C ILE A 218 -21.60 8.71 0.10
N ILE A 219 -21.06 9.10 1.25
CA ILE A 219 -21.53 10.27 2.00
C ILE A 219 -21.22 11.56 1.25
N ASP A 220 -19.96 11.76 0.86
CA ASP A 220 -19.46 13.05 0.41
C ASP A 220 -19.68 13.25 -1.09
N ARG A 221 -19.42 12.22 -1.91
CA ARG A 221 -19.54 12.33 -3.38
C ARG A 221 -20.94 12.01 -3.90
N PHE A 222 -21.68 11.16 -3.20
CA PHE A 222 -23.02 10.71 -3.63
C PHE A 222 -24.13 11.08 -2.64
N HIS A 223 -23.88 12.05 -1.76
CA HIS A 223 -24.86 12.63 -0.84
C HIS A 223 -25.68 11.56 -0.10
N LYS A 224 -24.99 10.56 0.48
CA LYS A 224 -25.57 9.43 1.23
C LYS A 224 -26.63 8.63 0.45
N LEU A 225 -26.61 8.70 -0.88
CA LEU A 225 -27.61 8.11 -1.79
C LEU A 225 -29.04 8.65 -1.61
N GLU A 226 -29.20 9.87 -1.08
CA GLU A 226 -30.52 10.49 -0.96
C GLU A 226 -31.02 11.02 -2.31
N LYS A 227 -30.10 11.49 -3.17
CA LYS A 227 -30.42 11.94 -4.54
C LYS A 227 -29.60 11.26 -5.63
N TRP A 228 -28.40 10.77 -5.32
CA TRP A 228 -27.41 10.33 -6.32
C TRP A 228 -27.31 8.81 -6.46
N ARG A 229 -28.45 8.12 -6.36
CA ARG A 229 -28.56 6.65 -6.52
C ARG A 229 -28.11 6.18 -7.91
N ARG A 230 -28.69 6.74 -8.98
CA ARG A 230 -28.34 6.35 -10.37
C ARG A 230 -26.88 6.63 -10.74
N PRO A 231 -26.30 7.81 -10.40
CA PRO A 231 -24.87 8.04 -10.60
C PRO A 231 -23.97 7.04 -9.89
N PHE A 232 -24.27 6.72 -8.62
CA PHE A 232 -23.49 5.73 -7.86
C PHE A 232 -23.62 4.32 -8.48
N PHE A 233 -24.83 3.90 -8.82
CA PHE A 233 -25.07 2.65 -9.53
C PHE A 233 -24.26 2.57 -10.84
N SER A 234 -24.23 3.65 -11.62
CA SER A 234 -23.46 3.71 -12.87
C SER A 234 -21.95 3.53 -12.62
N VAL A 235 -21.42 3.96 -11.47
CA VAL A 235 -20.03 3.68 -11.07
C VAL A 235 -19.84 2.19 -10.80
N LEU A 236 -20.74 1.56 -10.06
CA LEU A 236 -20.66 0.13 -9.75
C LEU A 236 -20.75 -0.75 -11.01
N GLN A 237 -21.55 -0.36 -12.01
CA GLN A 237 -21.69 -1.12 -13.26
C GLN A 237 -20.39 -1.25 -14.07
N ARG A 238 -19.40 -0.38 -13.82
CA ARG A 238 -18.07 -0.50 -14.46
C ARG A 238 -17.25 -1.69 -13.95
N TYR A 239 -17.65 -2.27 -12.83
CA TYR A 239 -17.01 -3.46 -12.25
C TYR A 239 -17.80 -4.74 -12.55
N GLU A 240 -18.72 -4.71 -13.51
CA GLU A 240 -19.47 -5.87 -13.99
C GLU A 240 -20.09 -6.70 -12.84
N ASN A 241 -19.62 -7.92 -12.61
CA ASN A 241 -20.13 -8.83 -11.59
C ASN A 241 -19.28 -8.86 -10.31
N ALA A 242 -18.33 -7.94 -10.16
CA ALA A 242 -17.48 -7.86 -8.98
C ALA A 242 -18.30 -7.70 -7.70
N SER A 243 -17.84 -8.33 -6.63
CA SER A 243 -18.41 -8.18 -5.31
C SER A 243 -18.08 -6.80 -4.74
N VAL A 244 -19.10 -6.13 -4.21
CA VAL A 244 -18.97 -4.82 -3.55
C VAL A 244 -18.80 -5.05 -2.05
N LEU A 245 -17.66 -4.62 -1.49
CA LEU A 245 -17.31 -4.86 -0.10
C LEU A 245 -17.29 -3.57 0.73
N LEU A 246 -18.10 -3.50 1.79
CA LEU A 246 -18.22 -2.30 2.62
C LEU A 246 -17.92 -2.56 4.10
N PRO A 247 -17.28 -1.62 4.82
CA PRO A 247 -17.11 -1.70 6.26
C PRO A 247 -18.36 -1.17 6.99
N ALA A 248 -19.50 -1.86 6.85
CA ALA A 248 -20.77 -1.46 7.46
C ALA A 248 -20.63 -1.33 8.98
N PHE A 249 -20.05 -2.36 9.61
CA PHE A 249 -19.91 -2.45 11.07
C PHE A 249 -18.67 -1.75 11.63
N TYR A 250 -18.35 -0.57 11.08
CA TYR A 250 -17.34 0.33 11.64
C TYR A 250 -17.92 1.25 12.74
N ASN A 251 -19.09 1.84 12.47
CA ASN A 251 -19.91 2.66 13.37
C ASN A 251 -21.34 2.78 12.80
N VAL A 252 -22.27 3.35 13.57
CA VAL A 252 -23.68 3.50 13.15
C VAL A 252 -23.83 4.22 11.80
N ARG A 253 -23.07 5.28 11.56
CA ARG A 253 -23.15 6.06 10.31
C ARG A 253 -22.81 5.19 9.09
N ASN A 254 -21.78 4.35 9.21
CA ASN A 254 -21.33 3.48 8.13
C ASN A 254 -22.34 2.35 7.87
N THR A 255 -22.99 1.81 8.90
CA THR A 255 -24.07 0.82 8.75
C THR A 255 -25.17 1.37 7.86
N LEU A 256 -25.70 2.55 8.18
CA LEU A 256 -26.82 3.17 7.46
C LEU A 256 -26.51 3.35 5.97
N VAL A 257 -25.35 3.92 5.63
CA VAL A 257 -25.00 4.17 4.22
C VAL A 257 -24.63 2.89 3.47
N SER A 258 -24.05 1.90 4.15
CA SER A 258 -23.70 0.62 3.52
C SER A 258 -24.96 -0.19 3.20
N PHE A 259 -25.96 -0.18 4.07
CA PHE A 259 -27.25 -0.83 3.79
C PHE A 259 -28.00 -0.11 2.67
N ARG A 260 -27.93 1.23 2.58
CA ARG A 260 -28.46 1.97 1.42
C ARG A 260 -27.85 1.51 0.11
N VAL A 261 -26.57 1.10 0.07
CA VAL A 261 -25.96 0.52 -1.14
C VAL A 261 -26.62 -0.82 -1.50
N LYS A 262 -26.81 -1.71 -0.52
CA LYS A 262 -27.49 -3.00 -0.72
C LYS A 262 -28.90 -2.80 -1.26
N TYR A 263 -29.73 -2.01 -0.57
CA TYR A 263 -31.10 -1.73 -0.99
C TYR A 263 -31.15 -1.04 -2.36
N MET A 264 -30.21 -0.14 -2.64
CA MET A 264 -30.14 0.49 -3.96
C MET A 264 -29.88 -0.52 -5.07
N LEU A 265 -28.97 -1.48 -4.86
CA LEU A 265 -28.69 -2.53 -5.83
C LEU A 265 -29.89 -3.47 -5.99
N ASP A 266 -30.61 -3.78 -4.91
CA ASP A 266 -31.84 -4.58 -4.96
C ASP A 266 -32.95 -3.88 -5.75
N ASP A 267 -33.20 -2.59 -5.48
CA ASP A 267 -34.20 -1.78 -6.19
C ASP A 267 -33.90 -1.67 -7.69
N PHE A 268 -32.61 -1.67 -8.07
CA PHE A 268 -32.16 -1.68 -9.46
C PHE A 268 -32.00 -3.08 -10.04
N GLN A 269 -32.39 -4.13 -9.30
CA GLN A 269 -32.34 -5.53 -9.72
C GLN A 269 -30.93 -5.97 -10.15
N SER A 270 -29.90 -5.40 -9.52
CA SER A 270 -28.51 -5.74 -9.80
C SER A 270 -28.17 -7.12 -9.27
N ARG A 271 -27.40 -7.89 -10.05
CA ARG A 271 -26.86 -9.19 -9.62
C ARG A 271 -25.55 -9.07 -8.86
N GLN A 272 -24.97 -7.88 -8.75
CA GLN A 272 -23.71 -7.65 -8.04
C GLN A 272 -23.84 -8.02 -6.56
N PRO A 273 -23.01 -8.96 -6.06
CA PRO A 273 -23.03 -9.30 -4.65
C PRO A 273 -22.55 -8.12 -3.80
N VAL A 274 -23.17 -7.94 -2.63
CA VAL A 274 -22.73 -6.98 -1.62
C VAL A 274 -22.37 -7.72 -0.35
N TYR A 275 -21.17 -7.49 0.15
CA TYR A 275 -20.68 -8.07 1.38
C TYR A 275 -20.23 -6.99 2.35
N PHE A 276 -20.27 -7.32 3.64
CA PHE A 276 -19.80 -6.44 4.70
C PHE A 276 -18.64 -7.08 5.43
N PHE A 277 -17.60 -6.30 5.74
CA PHE A 277 -16.50 -6.80 6.56
C PHE A 277 -17.00 -7.21 7.94
N HIS A 278 -16.52 -8.35 8.46
CA HIS A 278 -16.76 -8.67 9.87
C HIS A 278 -15.87 -7.81 10.76
N PRO A 279 -16.41 -7.11 11.77
CA PRO A 279 -15.63 -6.18 12.59
C PRO A 279 -14.53 -6.89 13.39
N GLN A 280 -14.76 -8.13 13.85
CA GLN A 280 -13.72 -8.93 14.50
C GLN A 280 -12.48 -9.15 13.61
N TYR A 281 -12.67 -9.40 12.31
CA TYR A 281 -11.55 -9.57 11.38
C TYR A 281 -10.73 -8.29 11.30
N LEU A 282 -11.39 -7.14 11.11
CA LEU A 282 -10.73 -5.83 11.07
C LEU A 282 -9.95 -5.53 12.36
N SER A 283 -10.54 -5.80 13.53
CA SER A 283 -9.87 -5.64 14.83
C SER A 283 -8.71 -6.62 15.03
N SER A 284 -8.80 -7.86 14.55
CA SER A 284 -7.70 -8.84 14.60
C SER A 284 -6.54 -8.43 13.70
N VAL A 285 -6.81 -8.04 12.46
CA VAL A 285 -5.81 -7.56 11.50
C VAL A 285 -5.12 -6.31 12.04
N SER A 286 -5.88 -5.35 12.60
CA SER A 286 -5.32 -4.14 13.20
C SER A 286 -4.39 -4.46 14.38
N ARG A 287 -4.76 -5.40 15.26
CA ARG A 287 -3.91 -5.81 16.39
C ARG A 287 -2.65 -6.53 15.93
N TYR A 288 -2.77 -7.41 14.93
CA TYR A 288 -1.63 -8.12 14.35
C TYR A 288 -0.59 -7.14 13.80
N TRP A 289 -0.99 -6.21 12.94
CA TRP A 289 -0.05 -5.24 12.36
C TRP A 289 0.49 -4.25 13.39
N LEU A 290 -0.29 -3.90 14.42
CA LEU A 290 0.22 -3.12 15.56
C LEU A 290 1.35 -3.86 16.29
N SER A 291 1.23 -5.17 16.52
CA SER A 291 2.31 -5.96 17.13
C SER A 291 3.59 -6.04 16.28
N LEU A 292 3.47 -5.83 14.97
CA LEU A 292 4.59 -5.72 14.04
C LEU A 292 5.11 -4.28 13.88
N GLY A 293 4.60 -3.33 14.68
CA GLY A 293 5.07 -1.95 14.71
C GLY A 293 4.38 -1.00 13.75
N VAL A 294 3.32 -1.43 13.03
CA VAL A 294 2.50 -0.54 12.21
C VAL A 294 1.56 0.27 13.13
N ARG A 295 2.04 1.43 13.59
CA ARG A 295 1.30 2.31 14.51
C ARG A 295 0.48 3.33 13.71
N ALA A 296 -0.82 3.09 13.58
CA ALA A 296 -1.77 4.00 12.94
C ALA A 296 -3.04 4.13 13.77
N ARG A 297 -3.79 5.23 13.59
CA ARG A 297 -5.15 5.32 14.16
C ARG A 297 -6.08 4.27 13.55
N ARG A 298 -5.94 4.01 12.25
CA ARG A 298 -6.56 2.89 11.54
C ARG A 298 -5.63 2.44 10.42
N ILE A 299 -5.49 1.14 10.22
CA ILE A 299 -4.79 0.59 9.05
C ILE A 299 -5.55 0.93 7.75
N SER A 300 -4.83 1.02 6.63
CA SER A 300 -5.47 1.31 5.34
C SER A 300 -6.32 0.16 4.82
N THR A 301 -7.29 0.48 3.96
CA THR A 301 -8.03 -0.52 3.17
C THR A 301 -7.08 -1.42 2.39
N GLY A 302 -5.99 -0.86 1.86
CA GLY A 302 -4.98 -1.62 1.14
C GLY A 302 -4.36 -2.69 2.02
N LEU A 303 -3.91 -2.36 3.23
CA LEU A 303 -3.33 -3.34 4.16
C LEU A 303 -4.32 -4.44 4.55
N ILE A 304 -5.60 -4.10 4.71
CA ILE A 304 -6.67 -5.09 4.97
C ILE A 304 -6.79 -6.07 3.80
N LEU A 305 -6.86 -5.59 2.55
CA LEU A 305 -6.99 -6.45 1.38
C LEU A 305 -5.73 -7.27 1.10
N VAL A 306 -4.54 -6.72 1.35
CA VAL A 306 -3.28 -7.48 1.26
C VAL A 306 -3.28 -8.62 2.28
N THR A 307 -3.73 -8.37 3.51
CA THR A 307 -3.83 -9.43 4.53
C THR A 307 -4.79 -10.53 4.10
N ALA A 308 -5.97 -10.15 3.59
CA ALA A 308 -6.95 -11.10 3.08
C ALA A 308 -6.41 -11.91 1.89
N ALA A 309 -5.72 -11.28 0.94
CA ALA A 309 -5.12 -11.97 -0.20
C ALA A 309 -4.05 -12.99 0.23
N LEU A 310 -3.23 -12.66 1.23
CA LEU A 310 -2.23 -13.60 1.78
C LEU A 310 -2.86 -14.82 2.47
N GLU A 311 -4.08 -14.68 2.98
CA GLU A 311 -4.84 -15.79 3.57
C GLU A 311 -5.59 -16.63 2.52
N LEU A 312 -6.01 -16.03 1.41
CA LEU A 312 -6.86 -16.66 0.39
C LEU A 312 -6.10 -17.17 -0.85
N CYS A 313 -4.88 -16.71 -1.07
CA CYS A 313 -4.13 -16.97 -2.31
C CYS A 313 -2.84 -17.73 -2.02
N GLU A 314 -2.23 -18.30 -3.06
CA GLU A 314 -0.88 -18.91 -3.00
C GLU A 314 0.17 -17.82 -3.22
N GLU A 315 0.05 -17.08 -4.32
CA GLU A 315 0.96 -16.02 -4.72
C GLU A 315 0.22 -14.67 -4.79
N VAL A 316 0.82 -13.62 -4.20
CA VAL A 316 0.19 -12.29 -4.10
C VAL A 316 1.08 -11.23 -4.74
N HIS A 317 0.52 -10.53 -5.73
CA HIS A 317 1.15 -9.39 -6.41
C HIS A 317 0.47 -8.09 -5.98
N LEU A 318 1.28 -7.10 -5.61
CA LEU A 318 0.83 -5.77 -5.20
C LEU A 318 1.14 -4.74 -6.28
N PHE A 319 0.12 -4.00 -6.68
CA PHE A 319 0.18 -2.93 -7.67
C PHE A 319 -0.31 -1.62 -7.05
N GLY A 320 0.36 -0.49 -7.30
CA GLY A 320 -0.11 0.81 -6.80
C GLY A 320 0.07 1.04 -5.30
N PHE A 321 0.85 0.21 -4.63
CA PHE A 321 1.22 0.40 -3.23
C PHE A 321 2.50 1.22 -3.15
N TRP A 322 2.36 2.54 -3.19
CA TRP A 322 3.49 3.46 -3.04
C TRP A 322 3.05 4.77 -2.39
N ALA A 323 3.41 4.93 -1.12
CA ALA A 323 2.92 6.02 -0.28
C ALA A 323 3.88 7.22 -0.19
N PHE A 324 4.82 7.33 -1.13
CA PHE A 324 5.82 8.39 -1.17
C PHE A 324 5.51 9.40 -2.29
N PRO A 325 5.92 10.68 -2.13
CA PRO A 325 5.65 11.73 -3.12
C PRO A 325 6.48 11.62 -4.39
N MET A 326 7.53 10.80 -4.38
CA MET A 326 8.42 10.56 -5.52
C MET A 326 8.45 9.08 -5.84
N ASN A 327 8.57 8.72 -7.11
CA ASN A 327 8.84 7.35 -7.53
C ASN A 327 10.29 6.93 -7.14
N PRO A 328 10.66 5.63 -7.29
CA PRO A 328 12.02 5.18 -6.99
C PRO A 328 13.14 5.87 -7.79
N SER A 329 12.82 6.54 -8.89
CA SER A 329 13.77 7.33 -9.69
C SER A 329 13.88 8.80 -9.24
N GLY A 330 13.15 9.20 -8.20
CA GLY A 330 13.18 10.55 -7.64
C GLY A 330 12.23 11.56 -8.31
N PHE A 331 11.41 11.14 -9.27
CA PHE A 331 10.43 12.01 -9.91
C PHE A 331 9.16 12.13 -9.07
N PHE A 332 8.64 13.35 -8.91
CA PHE A 332 7.38 13.58 -8.23
C PHE A 332 6.22 12.88 -8.92
N ILE A 333 5.37 12.24 -8.13
CA ILE A 333 4.15 11.58 -8.58
C ILE A 333 2.95 12.04 -7.76
N THR A 334 1.77 11.91 -8.36
CA THR A 334 0.50 12.20 -7.69
C THR A 334 0.19 11.16 -6.62
N HIS A 335 -0.71 11.49 -5.69
CA HIS A 335 -1.14 10.53 -4.68
C HIS A 335 -1.84 9.33 -5.30
N HIS A 336 -2.83 9.60 -6.17
CA HIS A 336 -3.52 8.57 -6.91
C HIS A 336 -3.08 8.55 -8.37
N TYR A 337 -3.33 7.45 -9.07
CA TYR A 337 -3.10 7.41 -10.53
C TYR A 337 -4.13 8.22 -11.32
N TYR A 338 -5.25 8.59 -10.70
CA TYR A 338 -6.36 9.32 -11.33
C TYR A 338 -6.54 10.76 -10.82
N ASP A 339 -5.95 11.13 -9.68
CA ASP A 339 -5.97 12.48 -9.12
C ASP A 339 -4.81 12.71 -8.12
N ASN A 340 -4.77 13.85 -7.45
CA ASN A 340 -3.78 14.14 -6.40
C ASN A 340 -4.43 14.43 -5.02
N VAL A 341 -5.63 13.90 -4.76
CA VAL A 341 -6.32 14.07 -3.48
C VAL A 341 -5.57 13.31 -2.39
N LYS A 342 -5.15 14.02 -1.34
CA LYS A 342 -4.37 13.43 -0.24
C LYS A 342 -5.29 12.81 0.81
N PRO A 343 -4.83 11.78 1.54
CA PRO A 343 -5.58 11.20 2.65
C PRO A 343 -5.71 12.22 3.79
N LYS A 344 -6.66 12.00 4.70
CA LYS A 344 -6.73 12.76 5.95
C LYS A 344 -5.42 12.58 6.75
N PRO A 345 -4.69 13.66 7.09
CA PRO A 345 -3.45 13.55 7.86
C PRO A 345 -3.65 12.83 9.21
N GLY A 346 -2.69 11.99 9.59
CA GLY A 346 -2.67 11.29 10.88
C GLY A 346 -3.68 10.15 11.04
N PHE A 347 -4.43 9.79 10.00
CA PHE A 347 -5.41 8.70 10.08
C PHE A 347 -4.78 7.32 9.81
N HIS A 348 -3.94 7.24 8.78
CA HIS A 348 -3.21 6.04 8.37
C HIS A 348 -1.69 6.25 8.48
N ALA A 349 -0.93 5.16 8.65
CA ALA A 349 0.53 5.17 8.61
C ALA A 349 1.05 4.56 7.31
N MET A 350 0.54 5.02 6.15
CA MET A 350 0.83 4.40 4.85
C MET A 350 2.34 4.25 4.53
N PRO A 351 3.24 5.19 4.91
CA PRO A 351 4.69 4.97 4.76
C PRO A 351 5.22 3.75 5.54
N SER A 352 4.68 3.48 6.74
CA SER A 352 5.02 2.28 7.50
C SER A 352 4.44 1.02 6.86
N GLU A 353 3.25 1.10 6.28
CA GLU A 353 2.63 -0.03 5.58
C GLU A 353 3.41 -0.44 4.33
N ILE A 354 3.82 0.52 3.47
CA ILE A 354 4.64 0.20 2.29
C ILE A 354 5.97 -0.40 2.71
N PHE A 355 6.59 0.11 3.77
CA PHE A 355 7.84 -0.45 4.25
C PHE A 355 7.72 -1.93 4.65
N THR A 356 6.62 -2.31 5.29
CA THR A 356 6.28 -3.71 5.56
C THR A 356 6.20 -4.52 4.26
N PHE A 357 5.55 -4.01 3.21
CA PHE A 357 5.47 -4.71 1.92
C PHE A 357 6.83 -4.87 1.24
N LEU A 358 7.72 -3.87 1.30
CA LEU A 358 9.08 -3.99 0.73
C LEU A 358 9.91 -5.06 1.46
N ARG A 359 9.77 -5.16 2.79
CA ARG A 359 10.38 -6.25 3.57
C ARG A 359 9.82 -7.62 3.20
N MET A 360 8.49 -7.72 3.02
CA MET A 360 7.85 -8.97 2.61
C MET A 360 8.26 -9.38 1.18
N HIS A 361 8.42 -8.41 0.27
CA HIS A 361 9.02 -8.63 -1.05
C HIS A 361 10.42 -9.20 -0.95
N SER A 362 11.26 -8.61 -0.10
CA SER A 362 12.64 -9.05 0.09
C SER A 362 12.77 -10.45 0.70
N ARG A 363 11.72 -10.94 1.37
CA ARG A 363 11.60 -12.32 1.88
C ARG A 363 10.92 -13.29 0.91
N GLY A 364 10.46 -12.83 -0.25
CA GLY A 364 9.71 -13.68 -1.19
C GLY A 364 8.29 -14.03 -0.74
N ILE A 365 7.70 -13.30 0.22
CA ILE A 365 6.34 -13.57 0.73
C ILE A 365 5.25 -13.03 -0.21
N LEU A 366 5.51 -11.87 -0.84
CA LEU A 366 4.63 -11.26 -1.84
C LEU A 366 5.47 -10.45 -2.83
N ARG A 367 4.93 -10.08 -3.99
CA ARG A 367 5.64 -9.28 -4.98
C ARG A 367 5.09 -7.86 -5.06
N VAL A 368 5.86 -6.87 -4.64
CA VAL A 368 5.55 -5.45 -4.90
C VAL A 368 6.04 -5.00 -6.28
N HIS A 369 5.15 -4.41 -7.07
CA HIS A 369 5.45 -3.77 -8.36
C HIS A 369 5.52 -2.25 -8.22
N THR A 370 6.64 -1.66 -8.65
CA THR A 370 6.88 -0.21 -8.58
C THR A 370 7.38 0.40 -9.89
N GLY A 371 7.59 -0.44 -10.91
CA GLY A 371 8.05 -0.04 -12.24
C GLY A 371 7.03 -0.37 -13.32
N THR A 372 7.47 -0.25 -14.57
CA THR A 372 6.69 -0.68 -15.73
C THR A 372 6.59 -2.20 -15.79
N CYS A 373 5.43 -2.72 -16.16
CA CYS A 373 5.28 -4.13 -16.48
C CYS A 373 5.63 -4.36 -17.95
N ASN A 374 6.42 -5.40 -18.24
CA ASN A 374 6.75 -5.74 -19.61
C ASN A 374 5.51 -6.28 -20.31
N CYS A 375 5.21 -5.73 -21.49
CA CYS A 375 4.30 -6.38 -22.42
C CYS A 375 4.93 -7.70 -22.84
N CYS A 376 4.36 -8.82 -22.40
CA CYS A 376 4.55 -10.10 -23.09
C CYS A 376 3.89 -10.01 -24.48
#